data_AF-A0A2M6YX61-F1
#
_entry.id   AF-A0A2M6YX61-F1
#
_cell.length_a   1.000
_cell.length_b   1.000
_cell.length_c   1.000
_cell.angle_alpha   90.00
_cell.angle_beta   90.00
_cell.angle_gamma   90.00
#
_symmetry.space_group_name_H-M   'P 1'
#
loop_
_entity.id
_entity.type
_entity.pdbx_description
1 polymer ?
#
loop_
_entity_poly.entity_id
_entity_poly.type
_entity_poly.pdbx_seq_one_letter_code
_entity_poly.pdbx_strand_id
1 'polypeptide(L)'
;MDCCRLYPEDEKPSIWYIDHVVRQAGLQARKPKSKRRGGLVYLPVEEVDRENKRFNAEGREFFQFRYKALAQQYQTRCLLPSRKIETEQLRSRRNKKISFIRFVGPSTDEPRAHITVMNQRVYLPEAYTHQFVFATWDLQAQQLAVVSEFQGTVTSLLRIPFKINE
;
A
#
# COMPACT_ATOMS: atom_id res chain seq x y z
N MET A 1 -10.46 -4.85 -7.00
CA MET A 1 -9.53 -5.67 -6.21
C MET A 1 -10.05 -7.09 -6.32
N ASP A 2 -9.36 -7.95 -7.08
CA ASP A 2 -9.77 -9.36 -7.18
C ASP A 2 -9.29 -10.10 -5.94
N CYS A 3 -10.16 -10.18 -4.94
CA CYS A 3 -9.98 -11.03 -3.76
C CYS A 3 -9.65 -12.49 -4.15
N CYS A 4 -10.13 -12.95 -5.30
CA CYS A 4 -9.82 -14.26 -5.88
C CYS A 4 -8.34 -14.46 -6.27
N ARG A 5 -7.56 -13.37 -6.39
CA ARG A 5 -6.13 -13.44 -6.76
C ARG A 5 -5.21 -13.52 -5.55
N LEU A 6 -5.71 -13.14 -4.37
CA LEU A 6 -4.96 -13.15 -3.12
C LEU A 6 -5.09 -14.46 -2.34
N TYR A 7 -6.17 -15.22 -2.59
CA TYR A 7 -6.47 -16.49 -1.90
C TYR A 7 -6.94 -17.55 -2.91
N PRO A 8 -6.00 -18.19 -3.64
CA PRO A 8 -6.36 -19.12 -4.71
C PRO A 8 -6.87 -20.48 -4.20
N GLU A 9 -6.46 -20.89 -2.99
CA GLU A 9 -6.80 -22.19 -2.37
C GLU A 9 -8.07 -22.13 -1.52
N ASP A 10 -8.55 -20.93 -1.16
CA ASP A 10 -9.73 -20.77 -0.31
C ASP A 10 -11.02 -20.97 -1.12
N GLU A 11 -12.01 -21.59 -0.47
CA GLU A 11 -13.32 -21.83 -1.08
C GLU A 11 -14.00 -20.49 -1.38
N LYS A 12 -14.25 -20.22 -2.66
CA LYS A 12 -14.74 -18.91 -3.10
C LYS A 12 -16.14 -18.67 -2.50
N PRO A 13 -16.38 -17.54 -1.81
CA PRO A 13 -17.69 -17.25 -1.28
C PRO A 13 -18.70 -17.17 -2.42
N SER A 14 -19.91 -17.66 -2.17
CA SER A 14 -20.97 -17.64 -3.17
C SER A 14 -21.28 -16.20 -3.61
N ILE A 15 -21.63 -16.01 -4.88
CA ILE A 15 -22.01 -14.70 -5.44
C ILE A 15 -23.11 -14.04 -4.60
N TRP A 16 -24.03 -14.85 -4.08
CA TRP A 16 -25.08 -14.41 -3.18
C TRP A 16 -24.54 -13.79 -1.88
N TYR A 17 -23.55 -14.43 -1.25
CA TYR A 17 -22.95 -13.95 -0.01
C TYR A 17 -22.18 -12.63 -0.22
N ILE A 18 -21.46 -12.51 -1.34
CA ILE A 18 -20.76 -11.27 -1.71
C ILE A 18 -21.74 -10.11 -1.87
N ASP A 19 -22.85 -10.32 -2.60
CA ASP A 19 -23.88 -9.28 -2.79
C ASP A 19 -24.56 -8.91 -1.46
N HIS A 20 -24.78 -9.89 -0.57
CA HIS A 20 -25.32 -9.64 0.76
C HIS A 20 -24.42 -8.73 1.60
N VAL A 21 -23.12 -9.05 1.69
CA VAL A 21 -22.13 -8.28 2.48
C VAL A 21 -21.96 -6.87 1.94
N VAL A 22 -21.89 -6.69 0.61
CA VAL A 22 -21.76 -5.37 -0.02
C VAL A 22 -22.99 -4.49 0.26
N ARG A 23 -24.20 -5.08 0.28
CA ARG A 23 -25.44 -4.37 0.62
C ARG A 23 -25.47 -3.97 2.09
N GLN A 24 -25.12 -4.88 3.01
CA GLN A 24 -25.08 -4.56 4.44
C GLN A 24 -24.05 -3.47 4.77
N ALA A 25 -22.91 -3.47 4.07
CA ALA A 25 -21.87 -2.47 4.26
C ALA A 25 -22.18 -1.10 3.62
N GLY A 26 -23.31 -0.95 2.91
CA GLY A 26 -23.65 0.30 2.22
C GLY A 26 -22.69 0.67 1.09
N LEU A 27 -21.89 -0.29 0.61
CA LEU A 27 -20.84 -0.06 -0.40
C LEU A 27 -21.39 -0.08 -1.84
N GLN A 28 -22.70 -0.23 -2.02
CA GLN A 28 -23.33 -0.07 -3.33
C GLN A 28 -23.27 1.39 -3.78
N ALA A 29 -22.34 1.70 -4.68
CA ALA A 29 -22.18 3.04 -5.25
C ALA A 29 -23.38 3.47 -6.13
N ARG A 30 -24.31 2.56 -6.46
CA ARG A 30 -25.48 2.82 -7.30
C ARG A 30 -26.71 2.11 -6.73
N LYS A 31 -27.87 2.79 -6.76
CA LYS A 31 -29.16 2.14 -6.45
C LYS A 31 -29.34 0.91 -7.35
N PRO A 32 -29.75 -0.24 -6.81
CA PRO A 32 -29.98 -1.44 -7.60
C PRO A 32 -31.01 -1.14 -8.69
N LYS A 33 -30.65 -1.43 -9.95
CA LYS A 33 -31.59 -1.29 -11.07
C LYS A 33 -32.78 -2.20 -10.79
N SER A 34 -34.01 -1.68 -10.98
CA SER A 34 -35.21 -2.51 -10.86
C SER A 34 -35.06 -3.73 -11.78
N LYS A 35 -35.48 -4.91 -11.29
CA LYS A 35 -35.40 -6.16 -12.05
C LYS A 35 -36.24 -6.05 -13.31
N ARG A 36 -35.68 -5.48 -14.39
CA ARG A 36 -36.15 -5.75 -15.74
C ARG A 36 -35.80 -7.20 -16.01
N ARG A 37 -36.78 -8.01 -16.45
CA ARG A 37 -36.58 -9.38 -16.95
C ARG A 37 -35.72 -9.32 -18.22
N GLY A 38 -34.44 -9.00 -18.08
CA GLY A 38 -33.45 -9.10 -19.14
C GLY A 38 -32.62 -10.33 -18.86
N GLY A 39 -32.62 -11.29 -19.79
CA GLY A 39 -31.77 -12.47 -19.70
C GLY A 39 -30.31 -12.06 -19.54
N LEU A 40 -29.55 -12.85 -18.77
CA LEU A 40 -28.09 -12.73 -18.72
C LEU A 40 -27.56 -13.01 -20.13
N VAL A 41 -27.14 -11.96 -20.83
CA VAL A 41 -26.37 -12.09 -22.06
C VAL A 41 -24.92 -12.27 -21.62
N TYR A 42 -24.42 -13.49 -21.73
CA TYR A 42 -23.00 -13.78 -21.56
C TYR A 42 -22.28 -13.26 -22.80
N LEU A 43 -21.30 -12.39 -22.59
CA LEU A 43 -20.41 -11.95 -23.66
C LEU A 43 -19.47 -13.12 -24.02
N PRO A 44 -19.16 -13.33 -25.31
CA PRO A 44 -18.08 -14.22 -25.72
C PRO A 44 -16.75 -13.84 -25.04
N VAL A 45 -15.90 -14.82 -24.79
CA VAL A 45 -14.63 -14.63 -24.06
C VAL A 45 -13.75 -13.58 -24.74
N GLU A 46 -13.73 -13.55 -26.07
CA GLU A 46 -12.95 -12.56 -26.84
C GLU A 46 -13.44 -11.13 -26.61
N GLU A 47 -14.74 -10.94 -26.41
CA GLU A 47 -15.31 -9.63 -26.12
C GLU A 47 -14.97 -9.16 -24.71
N VAL A 48 -14.96 -10.09 -23.75
CA VAL A 48 -14.51 -9.82 -22.37
C VAL A 48 -13.04 -9.40 -22.36
N ASP A 49 -12.18 -10.10 -23.10
CA ASP A 49 -10.76 -9.78 -23.19
C ASP A 49 -10.51 -8.41 -23.84
N ARG A 50 -11.28 -8.09 -24.89
CA ARG A 50 -11.23 -6.78 -25.55
C ARG A 50 -11.66 -5.67 -24.60
N GLU A 51 -12.74 -5.85 -23.85
CA GLU A 51 -13.23 -4.85 -22.89
C GLU A 51 -12.25 -4.67 -21.73
N ASN A 52 -11.67 -5.77 -21.23
CA ASN A 52 -10.62 -5.73 -20.20
C ASN A 52 -9.37 -4.98 -20.69
N LYS A 53 -8.93 -5.22 -21.93
CA LYS A 53 -7.82 -4.45 -22.52
C LYS A 53 -8.14 -2.97 -22.59
N ARG A 54 -9.34 -2.60 -23.04
CA ARG A 54 -9.78 -1.19 -23.10
C ARG A 54 -9.79 -0.56 -21.71
N PHE A 55 -10.45 -1.21 -20.75
CA PHE A 55 -10.55 -0.73 -19.37
C PHE A 55 -9.17 -0.54 -18.72
N ASN A 56 -8.25 -1.47 -18.94
CA ASN A 56 -6.87 -1.35 -18.44
C ASN A 56 -6.10 -0.20 -19.09
N ALA A 57 -6.32 0.05 -20.38
CA ALA A 57 -5.70 1.16 -21.10
C ALA A 57 -6.22 2.51 -20.56
N GLU A 58 -7.55 2.66 -20.46
CA GLU A 58 -8.21 3.84 -19.89
C GLU A 58 -7.79 4.08 -18.43
N GLY A 59 -7.73 3.03 -17.62
CA GLY A 59 -7.28 3.11 -16.23
C GLY A 59 -5.83 3.59 -16.12
N ARG A 60 -4.94 3.11 -17.01
CA ARG A 60 -3.54 3.56 -17.08
C ARG A 60 -3.44 5.02 -17.48
N GLU A 61 -4.21 5.43 -18.49
CA GLU A 61 -4.25 6.82 -18.96
C GLU A 61 -4.77 7.75 -17.86
N PHE A 62 -5.88 7.40 -17.19
CA PHE A 62 -6.42 8.15 -16.07
C PHE A 62 -5.42 8.25 -14.92
N PHE A 63 -4.74 7.15 -14.59
CA PHE A 63 -3.72 7.14 -13.55
C PHE A 63 -2.56 8.07 -13.92
N GLN A 64 -2.05 8.00 -15.14
CA GLN A 64 -1.00 8.90 -15.61
C GLN A 64 -1.48 10.35 -15.61
N PHE A 65 -2.66 10.66 -16.14
CA PHE A 65 -3.18 12.03 -16.13
C PHE A 65 -3.32 12.59 -14.71
N ARG A 66 -3.95 11.85 -13.80
CA ARG A 66 -4.24 12.32 -12.43
C ARG A 66 -3.01 12.33 -11.54
N TYR A 67 -2.15 11.33 -11.67
CA TYR A 67 -1.07 11.10 -10.72
C TYR A 67 0.31 11.37 -11.30
N LYS A 68 0.50 11.73 -12.58
CA LYS A 68 1.84 12.10 -13.12
C LYS A 68 2.39 13.35 -12.46
N ALA A 69 1.57 14.38 -12.27
CA ALA A 69 1.98 15.59 -11.55
C ALA A 69 2.30 15.28 -10.08
N LEU A 70 1.47 14.45 -9.42
CA LEU A 70 1.74 13.98 -8.06
C LEU A 70 3.01 13.12 -8.00
N ALA A 71 3.23 12.20 -8.94
CA ALA A 71 4.40 11.33 -8.99
C ALA A 71 5.69 12.13 -9.22
N GLN A 72 5.67 13.14 -10.10
CA GLN A 72 6.76 14.09 -10.26
C GLN A 72 6.99 14.89 -8.96
N GLN A 73 5.92 15.34 -8.31
CA GLN A 73 6.02 16.05 -7.03
C GLN A 73 6.50 15.14 -5.89
N TYR A 74 6.13 13.85 -5.87
CA TYR A 74 6.60 12.88 -4.90
C TYR A 74 8.05 12.46 -5.18
N GLN A 75 8.48 12.37 -6.44
CA GLN A 75 9.89 12.22 -6.80
C GLN A 75 10.73 13.38 -6.24
N THR A 76 10.21 14.62 -6.24
CA THR A 76 10.91 15.76 -5.59
C THR A 76 10.92 15.70 -4.05
N ARG A 77 10.05 14.89 -3.43
CA ARG A 77 10.01 14.67 -1.97
C ARG A 77 10.87 13.51 -1.50
N CYS A 78 11.29 12.63 -2.41
CA CYS A 78 12.28 11.61 -2.12
C CYS A 78 13.64 12.29 -1.99
N LEU A 79 14.19 12.29 -0.78
CA LEU A 79 15.56 12.71 -0.57
C LEU A 79 16.48 11.73 -1.30
N LEU A 80 17.42 12.25 -2.10
CA LEU A 80 18.48 11.42 -2.67
C LEU A 80 19.21 10.70 -1.52
N PRO A 81 19.62 9.42 -1.68
CA PRO A 81 20.30 8.68 -0.61
C PRO A 81 21.53 9.41 -0.05
N SER A 82 22.25 10.11 -0.93
CA SER A 82 23.44 10.90 -0.61
C SER A 82 23.16 12.29 -0.01
N ARG A 83 21.90 12.76 -0.01
CA ARG A 83 21.55 14.08 0.50
C ARG A 83 21.55 14.05 2.03
N LYS A 84 22.48 14.80 2.63
CA LYS A 84 22.50 15.02 4.08
C LYS A 84 21.21 15.71 4.53
N ILE A 85 20.58 15.18 5.56
CA ILE A 85 19.38 15.78 6.16
C ILE A 85 19.82 16.79 7.21
N GLU A 86 19.32 18.02 7.11
CA GLU A 86 19.68 19.14 8.00
C GLU A 86 18.97 19.03 9.36
N THR A 87 19.33 18.00 10.14
CA THR A 87 18.77 17.77 11.48
C THR A 87 19.16 18.84 12.49
N GLU A 88 20.17 19.65 12.19
CA GLU A 88 20.65 20.76 13.03
C GLU A 88 19.66 21.94 13.06
N GLN A 89 18.78 22.05 12.06
CA GLN A 89 17.74 23.10 12.04
C GLN A 89 16.57 22.80 12.99
N LEU A 90 16.53 21.59 13.59
CA LEU A 90 15.51 21.26 14.57
C LEU A 90 15.77 22.06 15.86
N ARG A 91 14.93 23.08 16.13
CA ARG A 91 14.98 23.92 17.35
C ARG A 91 15.13 23.15 18.67
N SER A 92 14.66 21.90 18.72
CA SER A 92 14.81 20.97 19.84
C SER A 92 14.49 19.56 19.36
N ARG A 93 15.08 18.53 20.00
CA ARG A 93 14.78 17.10 19.77
C ARG A 93 13.93 16.49 20.89
N ARG A 94 13.75 17.20 22.01
CA ARG A 94 13.08 16.70 23.21
C ARG A 94 11.63 16.32 22.91
N ASN A 95 11.24 15.09 23.26
CA ASN A 95 9.89 14.52 23.05
C ASN A 95 9.37 14.57 21.60
N LYS A 96 10.25 14.72 20.60
CA LYS A 96 9.81 14.74 19.20
C LYS A 96 9.90 13.35 18.58
N LYS A 97 8.84 13.00 17.85
CA LYS A 97 8.74 11.76 17.10
C LYS A 97 8.37 12.07 15.66
N ILE A 98 8.94 11.34 14.72
CA ILE A 98 8.58 11.40 13.30
C ILE A 98 8.02 10.04 12.91
N SER A 99 6.80 10.03 12.39
CA SER A 99 6.13 8.80 11.95
C SER A 99 6.07 8.71 10.44
N PHE A 100 6.24 7.50 9.93
CA PHE A 100 6.26 7.16 8.52
C PHE A 100 5.31 5.99 8.28
N ILE A 101 4.54 6.07 7.20
CA ILE A 101 3.85 4.91 6.62
C ILE A 101 4.70 4.46 5.43
N ARG A 102 5.09 3.19 5.40
CA ARG A 102 5.94 2.63 4.34
C ARG A 102 5.37 1.32 3.83
N PHE A 103 5.50 1.11 2.53
CA PHE A 103 5.21 -0.17 1.90
C PHE A 103 6.48 -1.01 1.91
N VAL A 104 6.37 -2.26 2.33
CA VAL A 104 7.49 -3.19 2.41
C VAL A 104 7.75 -3.77 1.02
N GLY A 105 8.90 -3.42 0.46
CA GLY A 105 9.34 -3.88 -0.85
C GLY A 105 10.30 -5.06 -0.77
N PRO A 106 10.35 -5.92 -1.80
CA PRO A 106 11.44 -6.88 -1.95
C PRO A 106 12.75 -6.14 -2.23
N SER A 107 13.86 -6.64 -1.69
CA SER A 107 15.20 -6.20 -2.13
C SER A 107 15.61 -6.99 -3.38
N THR A 108 16.22 -6.33 -4.35
CA THR A 108 16.84 -7.01 -5.51
C THR A 108 18.16 -7.69 -5.15
N ASP A 109 18.82 -7.18 -4.10
CA ASP A 109 20.20 -7.49 -3.79
C ASP A 109 20.32 -8.50 -2.62
N GLU A 110 19.23 -8.68 -1.87
CA GLU A 110 19.18 -9.53 -0.68
C GLU A 110 17.83 -10.25 -0.58
N PRO A 111 17.75 -11.46 0.00
CA PRO A 111 16.49 -12.18 0.23
C PRO A 111 15.65 -11.56 1.37
N ARG A 112 15.85 -10.28 1.68
CA ARG A 112 15.21 -9.59 2.80
C ARG A 112 14.27 -8.53 2.28
N ALA A 113 13.10 -8.47 2.90
CA ALA A 113 12.16 -7.38 2.72
C ALA A 113 12.76 -6.10 3.33
N HIS A 114 12.44 -4.94 2.78
CA HIS A 114 12.92 -3.68 3.36
C HIS A 114 11.91 -2.55 3.21
N ILE A 115 12.10 -1.55 4.07
CA ILE A 115 11.51 -0.22 3.91
C ILE A 115 12.62 0.82 3.82
N THR A 116 12.34 1.92 3.13
CA THR A 116 13.23 3.08 3.13
C THR A 116 12.68 4.12 4.09
N VAL A 117 13.41 4.37 5.18
CA VAL A 117 13.11 5.45 6.12
C VAL A 117 14.15 6.53 5.90
N MET A 118 13.69 7.69 5.42
CA MET A 118 14.55 8.78 4.96
C MET A 118 15.50 8.31 3.84
N ASN A 119 16.78 8.13 4.12
CA ASN A 119 17.81 7.66 3.19
C ASN A 119 18.42 6.30 3.58
N GLN A 120 17.92 5.65 4.64
CA GLN A 120 18.44 4.38 5.11
C GLN A 120 17.45 3.24 4.81
N ARG A 121 18.00 2.10 4.36
CA ARG A 121 17.26 0.85 4.22
C ARG A 121 17.14 0.19 5.58
N VAL A 122 15.92 -0.17 5.97
CA VAL A 122 15.63 -0.92 7.19
C VAL A 122 15.06 -2.27 6.78
N TYR A 123 15.81 -3.32 7.07
CA TYR A 123 15.44 -4.69 6.70
C TYR A 123 14.40 -5.26 7.67
N LEU A 124 13.44 -5.99 7.11
CA LEU A 124 12.33 -6.62 7.80
C LEU A 124 12.30 -8.13 7.49
N PRO A 125 11.63 -8.94 8.33
CA PRO A 125 11.36 -10.32 7.97
C PRO A 125 10.56 -10.42 6.67
N GLU A 126 10.86 -11.42 5.83
CA GLU A 126 10.24 -11.62 4.53
C GLU A 126 8.71 -11.81 4.60
N ALA A 127 8.20 -12.33 5.72
CA ALA A 127 6.78 -12.49 5.99
C ALA A 127 5.97 -11.17 5.91
N TYR A 128 6.64 -10.01 6.00
CA TYR A 128 6.02 -8.69 5.89
C TYR A 128 6.13 -8.08 4.49
N THR A 129 6.69 -8.79 3.50
CA THR A 129 6.72 -8.32 2.11
C THR A 129 5.30 -8.04 1.62
N HIS A 130 5.13 -6.96 0.84
CA HIS A 130 3.85 -6.50 0.32
C HIS A 130 2.84 -6.02 1.38
N GLN A 131 3.28 -5.72 2.60
CA GLN A 131 2.46 -5.10 3.64
C GLN A 131 2.80 -3.61 3.83
N PHE A 132 1.89 -2.87 4.46
CA PHE A 132 2.19 -1.54 4.99
C PHE A 132 2.67 -1.66 6.43
N VAL A 133 3.67 -0.87 6.80
CA VAL A 133 4.20 -0.77 8.16
C VAL A 133 4.26 0.68 8.61
N PHE A 134 4.17 0.88 9.92
CA PHE A 134 4.30 2.15 10.59
C PHE A 134 5.65 2.22 11.28
N ALA A 135 6.50 3.15 10.84
CA ALA A 135 7.81 3.37 11.44
C ALA A 135 7.78 4.68 12.22
N THR A 136 8.17 4.66 13.49
CA THR A 136 8.26 5.85 14.33
C THR A 136 9.69 6.03 14.80
N TRP A 137 10.29 7.16 14.43
CA TRP A 137 11.63 7.55 14.88
C TRP A 137 11.51 8.50 16.08
N ASP A 138 12.06 8.06 17.21
CA ASP A 138 12.23 8.88 18.41
C ASP A 138 13.54 9.67 18.30
N LEU A 139 13.42 11.00 18.14
CA LEU A 139 14.57 11.88 17.93
C LEU A 139 15.45 12.03 19.18
N GLN A 140 14.88 11.82 20.36
CA GLN A 140 15.59 11.96 21.62
C GLN A 140 16.33 10.66 21.96
N ALA A 141 15.66 9.51 21.81
CA ALA A 141 16.28 8.21 22.06
C ALA A 141 17.13 7.70 20.89
N GLN A 142 17.06 8.34 19.71
CA GLN A 142 17.67 7.89 18.47
C GLN A 142 17.33 6.43 18.14
N GLN A 143 16.04 6.10 18.26
CA GLN A 143 15.53 4.74 18.02
C GLN A 143 14.41 4.77 17.00
N LEU A 144 14.47 3.84 16.04
CA LEU A 144 13.37 3.56 15.12
C LEU A 144 12.62 2.33 15.62
N ALA A 145 11.31 2.48 15.82
CA ALA A 145 10.40 1.38 16.04
C ALA A 145 9.58 1.16 14.78
N VAL A 146 9.46 -0.10 14.33
CA VAL A 146 8.59 -0.47 13.22
C VAL A 146 7.52 -1.42 13.73
N VAL A 147 6.27 -1.12 13.42
CA VAL A 147 5.11 -1.95 13.74
C VAL A 147 4.34 -2.27 12.47
N SER A 148 3.76 -3.46 12.41
CA SER A 148 2.77 -3.83 11.39
C SER A 148 1.40 -3.93 12.04
N GLU A 149 0.36 -3.59 11.29
CA GLU A 149 -1.01 -3.90 11.65
C GLU A 149 -1.55 -4.92 10.64
N PHE A 150 -1.91 -6.10 11.13
CA PHE A 150 -2.51 -7.14 10.32
C PHE A 150 -3.78 -7.64 11.02
N GLN A 151 -4.90 -7.61 10.32
CA GLN A 151 -6.22 -8.03 10.85
C GLN A 151 -6.58 -7.36 12.19
N GLY A 152 -6.24 -6.07 12.36
CA GLY A 152 -6.50 -5.30 13.58
C GLY A 152 -5.56 -5.60 14.76
N THR A 153 -4.56 -6.46 14.57
CA THR A 153 -3.53 -6.74 15.58
C THR A 153 -2.26 -5.96 15.27
N VAL A 154 -1.80 -5.16 16.23
CA VAL A 154 -0.54 -4.40 16.11
C VAL A 154 0.62 -5.24 16.63
N THR A 155 1.58 -5.54 15.76
CA THR A 155 2.76 -6.33 16.09
C THR A 155 4.01 -5.47 15.98
N SER A 156 4.83 -5.43 17.04
CA SER A 156 6.14 -4.79 16.98
C SER A 156 7.11 -5.67 16.21
N LEU A 157 7.63 -5.15 15.10
CA LEU A 157 8.54 -5.91 14.24
C LEU A 157 9.98 -5.77 14.70
N LEU A 158 10.40 -4.54 14.97
CA LEU A 158 11.76 -4.24 15.37
C LEU A 158 11.85 -2.92 16.13
N ARG A 159 12.92 -2.82 16.91
CA ARG A 159 13.37 -1.58 17.53
C ARG A 159 14.88 -1.52 17.42
N ILE A 160 15.39 -0.58 16.63
CA ILE A 160 16.82 -0.47 16.34
C ILE A 160 17.33 0.94 16.64
N PRO A 161 18.62 1.09 17.00
CA PRO A 161 19.29 2.38 16.93
C PRO A 161 19.14 2.94 15.51
N PHE A 162 18.76 4.20 15.40
CA PHE A 162 18.55 4.88 14.12
C PHE A 162 19.03 6.31 14.21
N LYS A 163 20.12 6.57 13.49
CA LYS A 163 20.78 7.86 13.44
C LYS A 163 20.93 8.27 11.99
N ILE A 164 20.59 9.53 11.72
CA ILE A 164 20.63 10.06 10.37
C ILE A 164 22.01 10.67 10.11
N ASN A 165 22.57 10.39 8.93
CA ASN A 165 23.86 10.88 8.44
C ASN A 165 25.12 10.33 9.15
N GLU A 166 25.02 9.20 9.85
CA GLU A 166 26.18 8.37 10.23
C GLU A 166 26.35 7.26 9.19
#